data_AF-A0A965PB34-F1
#
_entry.id   AF-A0A965PB34-F1
#
_cell.length_a   1.000
_cell.length_b   1.000
_cell.length_c   1.000
_cell.angle_alpha   90.00
_cell.angle_beta   90.00
_cell.angle_gamma   90.00
#
_symmetry.space_group_name_H-M   'P 1'
#
loop_
_entity.id
_entity.type
_entity.pdbx_description
1 polymer ?
#
loop_
_entity_poly.entity_id
_entity_poly.type
_entity_poly.pdbx_seq_one_letter_code
_entity_poly.pdbx_strand_id
1 'polypeptide(L)' 'MSGEHLTATVPGFEWARLPRPPQRLEGLSRAEIYLLAKDGKIRCKILRKPGNERGIRLINVPSVRAYIDSIPDEVPGGAR' A
#
# COMPACT_ATOMS: atom_id res chain seq x y z
N MET A 1 -20.21 10.82 14.66
CA MET A 1 -19.10 11.65 14.14
C MET A 1 -18.39 10.86 13.04
N SER A 2 -18.78 11.09 11.79
CA SER A 2 -18.18 10.43 10.63
C SER A 2 -16.77 10.98 10.45
N GLY A 3 -15.77 10.19 10.85
CA GLY A 3 -14.37 10.53 10.67
C GLY A 3 -14.03 10.47 9.19
N GLU A 4 -13.78 11.63 8.60
CA GLU A 4 -13.19 11.76 7.28
C GLU A 4 -11.88 10.96 7.24
N HIS A 5 -11.85 9.89 6.45
CA HIS A 5 -10.67 9.06 6.27
C HIS A 5 -9.74 9.72 5.23
N LEU A 6 -9.05 10.78 5.63
CA LEU A 6 -7.98 11.36 4.83
C LEU A 6 -6.80 10.38 4.79
N THR A 7 -6.70 9.60 3.71
CA THR A 7 -5.44 8.96 3.31
C THR A 7 -4.62 9.98 2.54
N ALA A 8 -4.23 11.05 3.22
CA ALA A 8 -3.40 12.10 2.64
C ALA A 8 -1.97 11.57 2.49
N THR A 9 -1.64 11.05 1.30
CA THR A 9 -0.23 10.98 0.88
C THR A 9 0.19 12.42 0.60
N VAL A 10 0.80 13.08 1.60
CA VAL A 10 1.33 14.43 1.47
C VAL A 10 2.35 14.44 0.33
N PRO A 11 2.28 15.37 -0.65
CA PRO A 11 3.26 15.46 -1.73
C PRO A 11 4.68 15.52 -1.16
N GLY A 12 5.55 14.60 -1.58
CA GLY A 12 6.92 14.43 -1.06
C GLY A 12 7.11 13.33 -0.02
N PHE A 13 6.05 12.75 0.55
CA PHE A 13 6.16 11.59 1.44
C PHE A 13 6.10 10.27 0.65
N GLU A 14 7.26 9.64 0.45
CA GLU A 14 7.37 8.39 -0.32
C GLU A 14 6.98 7.13 0.45
N TRP A 15 6.78 7.23 1.78
CA TRP A 15 6.56 6.09 2.65
C TRP A 15 5.28 6.25 3.47
N ALA A 16 4.33 5.33 3.26
CA ALA A 16 3.09 5.25 4.02
C ALA A 16 3.14 4.09 5.02
N ARG A 17 2.43 4.20 6.15
CA ARG A 17 2.19 3.02 7.00
C ARG A 17 1.27 2.05 6.27
N LEU A 18 1.48 0.75 6.47
CA LEU A 18 0.54 -0.26 6.03
C LEU A 18 -0.87 0.06 6.58
N PRO A 19 -1.91 0.15 5.74
CA PRO A 19 -3.25 0.52 6.19
C PRO A 19 -3.80 -0.52 7.17
N ARG A 20 -4.64 -0.03 8.10
CA ARG A 20 -5.46 -0.86 8.99
C ARG A 20 -6.88 -0.91 8.43
N PRO A 21 -7.60 -2.03 8.51
CA PRO A 21 -9.01 -2.07 8.11
C PRO A 21 -9.80 -0.95 8.81
N PRO A 22 -10.69 -0.22 8.09
CA PRO A 22 -11.09 -0.38 6.69
C PRO A 22 -10.27 0.43 5.67
N GLN A 23 -9.17 1.08 6.10
CA GLN A 23 -8.37 1.97 5.26
C GLN A 23 -7.72 1.24 4.09
N ARG A 24 -7.46 2.01 3.02
CA ARG A 24 -6.86 1.55 1.77
C ARG A 24 -5.67 2.43 1.42
N LEU A 25 -4.70 1.90 0.69
CA LEU A 25 -3.58 2.67 0.13
C LEU A 25 -3.63 2.52 -1.39
N GLU A 26 -3.85 3.60 -2.12
CA GLU A 26 -4.05 3.57 -3.58
C GLU A 26 -5.17 2.58 -3.99
N GLY A 27 -6.25 2.52 -3.20
CA GLY A 27 -7.36 1.56 -3.40
C GLY A 27 -7.08 0.12 -2.92
N LEU A 28 -5.84 -0.22 -2.56
CA LEU A 28 -5.46 -1.56 -2.12
C LEU A 28 -5.70 -1.76 -0.62
N SER A 29 -6.22 -2.93 -0.27
CA SER A 29 -6.36 -3.41 1.10
C SER A 29 -5.02 -3.84 1.69
N ARG A 30 -5.02 -4.02 3.02
CA ARG A 30 -3.89 -4.61 3.74
C ARG A 30 -3.46 -5.98 3.17
N ALA A 31 -4.41 -6.83 2.78
CA ALA A 31 -4.12 -8.17 2.30
C ALA A 31 -3.40 -8.14 0.95
N GLU A 32 -3.89 -7.33 0.01
CA GLU A 32 -3.28 -7.15 -1.31
C GLU A 32 -1.86 -6.59 -1.21
N ILE A 33 -1.66 -5.56 -0.37
CA ILE A 33 -0.32 -4.99 -0.14
C ILE A 33 0.64 -6.03 0.44
N TYR A 34 0.16 -6.93 1.31
CA TYR A 34 0.99 -8.01 1.85
C TYR A 34 1.43 -9.00 0.77
N LEU A 35 0.54 -9.38 -0.12
CA LEU A 35 0.85 -10.29 -1.23
C LEU A 35 1.87 -9.64 -2.16
N LEU A 36 1.63 -8.41 -2.61
CA LEU A 36 2.57 -7.68 -3.47
C LEU A 36 3.96 -7.52 -2.84
N ALA A 37 4.02 -7.22 -1.54
CA ALA A 37 5.28 -7.09 -0.82
C ALA A 37 5.99 -8.45 -0.65
N LYS A 38 5.22 -9.53 -0.41
CA LYS A 38 5.75 -10.89 -0.30
C LYS A 38 6.32 -11.37 -1.64
N ASP A 39 5.66 -11.04 -2.73
CA ASP A 39 6.04 -11.43 -4.09
C ASP A 39 7.11 -10.50 -4.71
N GLY A 40 7.65 -9.56 -3.93
CA GLY A 40 8.71 -8.64 -4.37
C GLY A 40 8.26 -7.60 -5.41
N LYS A 41 6.94 -7.44 -5.62
CA LYS A 41 6.38 -6.51 -6.60
C LYS A 41 6.44 -5.04 -6.16
N ILE A 42 6.49 -4.81 -4.85
CA ILE A 42 6.59 -3.46 -4.25
C ILE A 42 7.65 -3.44 -3.15
N ARG A 43 8.20 -2.25 -2.86
CA ARG A 43 9.18 -2.07 -1.78
C ARG A 43 8.47 -1.83 -0.46
N CYS A 44 8.93 -2.51 0.58
CA CYS A 44 8.48 -2.27 1.95
C CYS A 44 9.64 -2.34 2.95
N LYS A 45 9.47 -1.73 4.11
CA LYS A 45 10.40 -1.80 5.24
C LYS A 45 9.65 -2.14 6.52
N ILE A 46 10.32 -2.81 7.45
CA ILE A 46 9.81 -3.04 8.79
C ILE A 46 10.70 -2.26 9.76
N LEU A 47 10.14 -1.23 10.39
CA LEU A 47 10.79 -0.56 11.50
C LEU A 47 10.49 -1.35 12.78
N ARG A 48 11.52 -1.96 13.36
CA ARG A 48 11.44 -2.68 14.63
C ARG A 48 12.41 -2.06 15.63
N LYS A 49 11.92 -1.78 16.84
CA LYS A 49 12.79 -1.39 17.96
C LYS A 49 13.42 -2.66 18.56
N PRO A 50 14.68 -2.62 19.02
CA PRO A 50 15.27 -3.72 19.76
C PRO A 50 14.37 -4.15 20.93
N GLY A 51 14.18 -5.46 21.12
CA GLY A 51 13.31 -6.02 22.18
C GLY A 51 11.82 -6.04 21.88
N ASN A 52 11.33 -5.38 20.82
CA ASN A 52 9.92 -5.44 20.44
C ASN A 52 9.62 -6.55 19.44
N GLU A 53 8.66 -7.41 19.76
CA GLU A 53 8.14 -8.45 18.86
C GLU A 53 7.49 -7.85 17.60
N ARG A 54 6.76 -6.74 17.78
CA ARG A 54 5.96 -6.10 16.72
C ARG A 54 6.71 -4.93 16.08
N GLY A 55 6.72 -4.89 14.75
CA GLY A 55 7.28 -3.80 13.95
C GLY A 55 6.22 -2.99 13.23
N ILE A 56 6.58 -1.77 12.80
CA ILE A 56 5.76 -0.93 11.93
C ILE A 56 6.18 -1.21 10.49
N ARG A 57 5.25 -1.71 9.67
CA ARG A 57 5.48 -1.86 8.24
C ARG A 57 5.22 -0.55 7.51
N LEU A 58 6.22 -0.12 6.76
CA LEU A 58 6.17 1.02 5.85
C LEU A 58 6.18 0.52 4.41
N ILE A 59 5.37 1.16 3.57
CA ILE A 59 5.16 0.84 2.16
C ILE A 59 5.67 2.01 1.33
N ASN A 60 6.50 1.73 0.33
CA ASN A 60 6.97 2.77 -0.57
C ASN A 60 5.89 3.05 -1.63
N VAL A 61 5.21 4.18 -1.50
CA VAL A 61 4.08 4.57 -2.35
C VAL A 61 4.48 4.64 -3.83
N PRO A 62 5.64 5.21 -4.21
CA PRO A 62 6.07 5.20 -5.62
C PRO A 62 6.16 3.80 -6.22
N SER A 63 6.65 2.81 -5.48
CA SER A 63 6.69 1.42 -5.99
C SER A 63 5.32 0.78 -6.15
N VAL A 64 4.32 1.19 -5.35
CA VAL A 64 2.93 0.73 -5.52
C VAL A 64 2.34 1.32 -6.79
N ARG A 65 2.52 2.62 -7.01
CA ARG A 65 2.07 3.30 -8.23
C ARG A 65 2.73 2.70 -9.47
N ALA A 66 4.05 2.51 -9.44
CA ALA A 66 4.77 1.86 -10.54
C ALA A 66 4.27 0.43 -10.84
N TYR A 67 3.83 -0.31 -9.82
CA TYR A 67 3.19 -1.60 -10.03
C TYR A 67 1.82 -1.46 -10.70
N ILE A 68 0.98 -0.52 -10.24
CA ILE A 68 -0.34 -0.24 -10.84
C ILE A 68 -0.17 0.19 -12.30
N ASP A 69 0.74 1.12 -12.58
CA ASP A 69 1.04 1.65 -13.92
C ASP A 69 1.59 0.57 -14.87
N SER A 70 2.10 -0.55 -14.34
CA SER A 70 2.56 -1.69 -15.14
C SER A 70 1.43 -2.59 -15.62
N ILE A 71 0.23 -2.45 -15.04
CA ILE A 71 -0.96 -3.21 -15.41
C ILE A 71 -1.62 -2.48 -16.59
N PRO A 72 -1.88 -3.17 -17.71
CA PRO A 72 -2.61 -2.56 -18.82
C PRO A 72 -3.99 -2.08 -18.37
N ASP A 73 -4.43 -0.93 -18.90
CA ASP A 73 -5.78 -0.43 -18.67
C ASP A 73 -6.81 -1.50 -19.06
N GLU A 74 -7.81 -1.68 -18.20
CA GLU A 74 -8.95 -2.53 -18.53
C GLU A 74 -9.75 -1.86 -19.65
N VAL A 75 -9.88 -2.53 -20.80
CA VAL A 75 -10.79 -2.09 -21.85
C VAL A 75 -12.20 -2.55 -21.47
N PRO A 76 -13.16 -1.63 -21.27
CA PRO A 76 -14.52 -2.02 -20.90
C PRO A 76 -15.14 -2.93 -21.97
N GLY A 77 -15.57 -4.13 -21.59
CA GLY A 77 -16.26 -5.09 -22.48
C GLY A 77 -15.43 -6.32 -22.88
N GLY A 78 -14.17 -6.43 -22.45
CA GLY A 78 -13.40 -7.66 -22.55
C GLY A 78 -13.76 -8.64 -21.44
N ALA A 79 -14.88 -9.35 -21.58
CA ALA A 79 -15.09 -10.58 -20.82
C ALA A 79 -13.91 -11.54 -21.11
N ARG A 80 -13.41 -12.19 -20.05
CA ARG A 80 -12.60 -13.41 -20.20
C ARG A 80 -13.41 -14.50 -20.91
#